data_AF-A0A9E1JC30-F1
#
_entry.id   AF-A0A9E1JC30-F1
#
_cell.length_a   1.000
_cell.length_b   1.000
_cell.length_c   1.000
_cell.angle_alpha   90.00
_cell.angle_beta   90.00
_cell.angle_gamma   90.00
#
_symmetry.space_group_name_H-M   'P 1'
#
loop_
_entity.id
_entity.type
_entity.pdbx_description
1 polymer ?
#
loop_
_entity_poly.entity_id
_entity_poly.type
_entity_poly.pdbx_seq_one_letter_code
_entity_poly.pdbx_strand_id
1 'polypeptide(L)'
;MIIKYISFLIGIVWSYSIIKTQSVFSKKAGIIFKIFITKISWFSLIAACYFGYKNFTVKSTVIGVIIGVLLVNVGFYLLKKNINQRFNEKQITIFKSFFEYTLIFLVIYFVLF
;
A
#
# COMPACT_ATOMS: atom_id res chain seq x y z
N MET A 1 -23.62 7.28 8.97
CA MET A 1 -23.26 6.57 7.72
C MET A 1 -22.00 7.11 7.06
N ILE A 2 -21.84 8.44 6.91
CA ILE A 2 -20.64 9.06 6.32
C ILE A 2 -19.33 8.60 6.97
N ILE A 3 -19.23 8.62 8.31
CA ILE A 3 -17.99 8.27 9.01
C ILE A 3 -17.56 6.82 8.69
N LYS A 4 -18.51 5.87 8.70
CA LYS A 4 -18.26 4.47 8.34
C LYS A 4 -17.76 4.34 6.90
N TYR A 5 -18.26 5.17 5.98
CA TYR A 5 -17.88 5.11 4.57
C TYR A 5 -16.49 5.69 4.33
N ILE A 6 -16.15 6.77 5.06
CA ILE A 6 -14.79 7.32 5.09
C ILE A 6 -13.81 6.29 5.66
N SER A 7 -14.14 5.61 6.77
CA SER A 7 -13.31 4.53 7.33
C SER A 7 -13.13 3.37 6.34
N PHE A 8 -14.17 3.01 5.61
CA PHE A 8 -14.10 2.00 4.54
C PHE A 8 -13.15 2.42 3.41
N LEU A 9 -13.28 3.65 2.91
CA LEU A 9 -12.39 4.19 1.87
C LEU A 9 -10.94 4.28 2.34
N ILE A 10 -10.70 4.75 3.57
CA ILE A 10 -9.36 4.79 4.18
C ILE A 10 -8.78 3.37 4.23
N GLY A 11 -9.58 2.37 4.62
CA GLY A 11 -9.16 0.97 4.65
C GLY A 11 -8.71 0.45 3.27
N ILE A 12 -9.48 0.74 2.22
CA ILE A 12 -9.12 0.37 0.83
C ILE A 12 -7.87 1.10 0.38
N VAL A 13 -7.82 2.42 0.57
CA VAL A 13 -6.68 3.25 0.14
C VAL A 13 -5.41 2.79 0.85
N TRP A 14 -5.48 2.53 2.16
CA TRP A 14 -4.35 2.05 2.96
C TRP A 14 -3.84 0.70 2.49
N SER A 15 -4.74 -0.29 2.42
CA SER A 15 -4.37 -1.64 2.00
C SER A 15 -3.81 -1.64 0.59
N TYR A 16 -4.50 -1.02 -0.38
CA TYR A 16 -4.03 -1.01 -1.76
C TYR A 16 -2.75 -0.17 -1.99
N SER A 17 -2.53 0.90 -1.22
CA SER A 17 -1.27 1.65 -1.25
C SER A 17 -0.09 0.77 -0.87
N ILE A 18 -0.25 -0.05 0.17
CA ILE A 18 0.79 -1.00 0.62
C ILE A 18 1.09 -2.05 -0.46
N ILE A 19 0.07 -2.57 -1.16
CA ILE A 19 0.26 -3.46 -2.32
C ILE A 19 1.07 -2.76 -3.40
N LYS A 20 0.73 -1.50 -3.72
CA LYS A 20 1.39 -0.76 -4.80
C LYS A 20 2.87 -0.47 -4.47
N THR A 21 3.19 -0.15 -3.22
CA THR A 21 4.58 0.13 -2.77
C THR A 21 5.52 -1.04 -3.04
N GLN A 22 5.04 -2.28 -3.03
CA GLN A 22 5.87 -3.45 -3.34
C GLN A 22 6.55 -3.35 -4.71
N SER A 23 5.89 -2.74 -5.70
CA SER A 23 6.44 -2.56 -7.05
C SER A 23 7.64 -1.60 -7.11
N VAL A 24 7.90 -0.84 -6.03
CA VAL A 24 8.97 0.14 -5.95
C VAL A 24 10.29 -0.50 -5.49
N PHE A 25 10.26 -1.60 -4.73
CA PHE A 25 11.45 -2.24 -4.16
C PHE A 25 12.23 -3.12 -5.16
N SER A 26 13.53 -3.36 -4.90
CA SER A 26 14.41 -4.21 -5.73
C SER A 26 13.97 -5.68 -5.72
N LYS A 27 14.39 -6.48 -6.71
CA LYS A 27 14.00 -7.90 -6.83
C LYS A 27 14.37 -8.76 -5.60
N LYS A 28 15.50 -8.47 -4.92
CA LYS A 28 15.99 -9.29 -3.79
C LYS A 28 15.20 -9.01 -2.51
N ALA A 29 15.11 -7.73 -2.10
CA ALA A 29 14.29 -7.32 -0.97
C ALA A 29 12.78 -7.52 -1.25
N GLY A 30 12.39 -7.32 -2.51
CA GLY A 30 11.02 -7.43 -2.99
C GLY A 30 10.41 -8.83 -2.84
N ILE A 31 11.19 -9.92 -2.81
CA ILE A 31 10.63 -11.27 -2.58
C ILE A 31 10.17 -11.44 -1.13
N ILE A 32 11.01 -11.06 -0.18
CA ILE A 32 10.70 -11.11 1.26
C ILE A 32 9.53 -10.18 1.56
N PHE A 33 9.58 -8.97 0.99
CA PHE A 33 8.52 -7.97 1.08
C PHE A 33 7.21 -8.46 0.45
N LYS A 34 7.27 -9.08 -0.73
CA LYS A 34 6.11 -9.65 -1.41
C LYS A 34 5.51 -10.81 -0.65
N ILE A 35 6.23 -11.59 0.15
CA ILE A 35 5.58 -12.65 0.92
C ILE A 35 4.92 -12.06 2.18
N PHE A 36 5.64 -11.24 2.93
CA PHE A 36 5.16 -10.75 4.22
C PHE A 36 4.06 -9.70 4.06
N ILE A 37 4.31 -8.69 3.23
CA ILE A 37 3.42 -7.54 3.11
C ILE A 37 2.25 -7.83 2.18
N THR A 38 2.40 -8.69 1.18
CA THR A 38 1.24 -9.11 0.36
C THR A 38 0.24 -9.85 1.22
N LYS A 39 0.67 -10.76 2.11
CA LYS A 39 -0.28 -11.48 2.96
C LYS A 39 -1.05 -10.53 3.87
N ILE A 40 -0.38 -9.64 4.59
CA ILE A 40 -1.05 -8.70 5.52
C ILE A 40 -1.92 -7.68 4.77
N SER A 41 -1.45 -7.22 3.61
CA SER A 41 -2.11 -6.17 2.83
C SER A 41 -3.33 -6.69 2.08
N TRP A 42 -3.25 -7.89 1.48
CA TRP A 42 -4.42 -8.53 0.90
C TRP A 42 -5.45 -8.91 1.96
N PHE A 43 -5.01 -9.36 3.15
CA PHE A 43 -5.92 -9.65 4.25
C PHE A 43 -6.66 -8.40 4.71
N SER A 44 -5.96 -7.27 4.87
CA SER A 44 -6.60 -5.99 5.21
C SER A 44 -7.52 -5.46 4.10
N LEU A 45 -7.20 -5.68 2.82
CA LEU A 45 -8.08 -5.35 1.70
C LEU A 45 -9.37 -6.18 1.73
N ILE A 46 -9.26 -7.50 1.98
CA ILE A 46 -10.42 -8.39 2.13
C ILE A 46 -11.27 -7.97 3.34
N ALA A 47 -10.65 -7.63 4.47
CA ALA A 47 -11.34 -7.14 5.65
C ALA A 47 -12.08 -5.82 5.38
N ALA A 48 -11.46 -4.90 4.63
CA ALA A 48 -12.10 -3.65 4.23
C ALA A 48 -13.29 -3.91 3.29
N CYS A 49 -13.16 -4.82 2.32
CA CYS A 49 -14.25 -5.23 1.44
C CYS A 49 -15.39 -5.89 2.23
N TYR A 50 -15.08 -6.77 3.19
CA TYR A 50 -16.07 -7.40 4.06
C TYR A 50 -16.82 -6.37 4.92
N PHE A 51 -16.09 -5.42 5.50
CA PHE A 51 -16.68 -4.31 6.24
C PHE A 51 -17.59 -3.45 5.35
N GLY A 52 -17.16 -3.19 4.12
CA GLY A 52 -17.94 -2.47 3.12
C GLY A 52 -19.24 -3.18 2.74
N TYR A 53 -19.16 -4.49 2.48
CA TYR A 53 -20.32 -5.32 2.16
C TYR A 53 -21.31 -5.42 3.32
N LYS A 54 -20.83 -5.52 4.56
CA LYS A 54 -21.69 -5.64 5.76
C LYS A 54 -22.43 -4.35 6.09
N ASN A 55 -21.86 -3.18 5.80
CA ASN A 55 -22.42 -1.89 6.20
C ASN A 55 -23.10 -1.11 5.07
N PHE A 56 -22.82 -1.44 3.80
CA PHE A 56 -23.29 -0.68 2.64
C PHE A 56 -23.85 -1.60 1.55
N THR A 57 -24.52 -1.02 0.55
CA THR A 57 -25.02 -1.79 -0.59
C THR A 57 -23.87 -2.24 -1.48
N VAL A 58 -23.99 -3.42 -2.09
CA VAL A 58 -22.96 -4.00 -2.97
C VAL A 58 -22.52 -3.01 -4.06
N LYS A 59 -23.47 -2.27 -4.65
CA LYS A 59 -23.18 -1.23 -5.65
C LYS A 59 -22.22 -0.17 -5.10
N SER A 60 -22.50 0.36 -3.91
CA SER A 60 -21.64 1.39 -3.29
C SER A 60 -20.28 0.84 -2.86
N THR A 61 -20.21 -0.40 -2.40
CA THR A 61 -18.94 -1.07 -2.05
C THR A 61 -18.04 -1.20 -3.28
N VAL A 62 -18.58 -1.68 -4.41
CA VAL A 62 -17.81 -1.84 -5.66
C VAL A 62 -17.32 -0.48 -6.17
N ILE A 63 -18.18 0.53 -6.20
CA ILE A 63 -17.80 1.90 -6.60
C ILE A 63 -16.69 2.44 -5.68
N GLY A 64 -16.82 2.27 -4.36
CA GLY A 64 -15.80 2.70 -3.40
C GLY A 64 -14.45 2.00 -3.58
N VAL A 65 -14.44 0.70 -3.88
CA VAL A 65 -13.21 -0.04 -4.21
C VAL A 65 -12.55 0.51 -5.48
N ILE A 66 -13.33 0.72 -6.54
CA ILE A 66 -12.82 1.26 -7.81
C ILE A 66 -12.22 2.65 -7.60
N ILE A 67 -12.94 3.53 -6.90
CA ILE A 67 -12.47 4.89 -6.59
C ILE A 67 -11.19 4.83 -5.74
N GLY A 68 -11.15 3.99 -4.70
CA GLY A 68 -9.98 3.84 -3.85
C GLY A 68 -8.74 3.39 -4.63
N VAL A 69 -8.89 2.39 -5.50
CA VAL A 69 -7.81 1.89 -6.37
C VAL A 69 -7.32 2.96 -7.35
N LEU A 70 -8.24 3.69 -7.98
CA LEU A 70 -7.90 4.78 -8.90
C LEU A 70 -7.16 5.91 -8.17
N LEU A 71 -7.65 6.31 -7.00
CA LEU A 71 -7.06 7.38 -6.19
C LEU A 71 -5.62 7.05 -5.80
N VAL A 72 -5.35 5.80 -5.39
CA VAL A 72 -3.99 5.34 -5.09
C VAL A 72 -3.11 5.38 -6.34
N ASN A 73 -3.59 4.90 -7.49
CA ASN A 73 -2.79 4.92 -8.72
C ASN A 73 -2.40 6.35 -9.14
N VAL A 74 -3.34 7.29 -9.09
CA VAL A 74 -3.08 8.72 -9.38
C VAL A 74 -2.14 9.31 -8.34
N GLY A 75 -2.34 9.00 -7.06
CA GLY A 75 -1.46 9.44 -5.98
C GLY A 75 -0.01 8.99 -6.19
N PHE A 76 0.22 7.73 -6.52
CA PHE A 76 1.56 7.20 -6.82
C PHE A 76 2.19 7.86 -8.05
N TYR A 77 1.40 8.14 -9.08
CA TYR A 77 1.89 8.83 -10.27
C TYR A 77 2.37 10.26 -9.94
N LEU A 78 1.56 11.02 -9.19
CA LEU A 78 1.91 12.37 -8.76
C LEU A 78 3.13 12.37 -7.81
N LEU A 79 3.19 11.44 -6.87
CA LEU A 79 4.33 11.29 -5.97
C LEU A 79 5.62 11.00 -6.74
N LYS A 80 5.59 10.06 -7.70
CA LYS A 80 6.74 9.75 -8.54
C LYS A 80 7.22 10.96 -9.32
N LYS A 81 6.28 11.73 -9.90
CA LYS A 81 6.60 12.97 -10.63
C LYS A 81 7.26 14.00 -9.71
N ASN A 82 6.69 14.24 -8.52
CA ASN A 82 7.22 15.20 -7.56
C ASN A 82 8.61 14.82 -7.04
N ILE A 83 8.84 13.52 -6.79
CA ILE A 83 10.15 13.02 -6.35
C ILE A 83 11.19 13.24 -7.44
N ASN A 84 10.90 12.87 -8.69
CA ASN A 84 11.84 13.03 -9.80
C ASN A 84 12.14 14.49 -10.14
N GLN A 85 11.22 15.42 -9.87
CA GLN A 85 11.44 16.85 -10.07
C GLN A 85 12.31 17.49 -8.98
N ARG A 86 12.29 16.96 -7.75
CA ARG A 86 12.98 17.56 -6.59
C ARG A 86 14.28 16.86 -6.21
N PHE A 87 14.41 15.58 -6.48
CA PHE A 87 15.54 14.76 -6.03
C PHE A 87 16.34 14.21 -7.20
N ASN A 88 17.64 14.18 -7.02
CA ASN A 88 18.57 13.62 -8.00
C ASN A 88 18.56 12.09 -7.92
N GLU A 89 18.81 11.38 -9.03
CA GLU A 89 18.69 9.90 -9.09
C GLU A 89 19.56 9.18 -8.04
N LYS A 90 20.74 9.73 -7.74
CA LYS A 90 21.64 9.22 -6.69
C LYS A 90 20.99 9.25 -5.30
N GLN A 91 20.30 10.34 -4.96
CA GLN A 91 19.62 10.48 -3.66
C GLN A 91 18.44 9.51 -3.54
N ILE A 92 17.66 9.35 -4.62
CA ILE A 92 16.53 8.40 -4.67
C ILE A 92 17.03 6.96 -4.46
N THR A 93 18.17 6.61 -5.06
CA THR A 93 18.77 5.28 -4.93
C THR A 93 19.27 5.01 -3.51
N ILE A 94 19.90 5.99 -2.86
CA ILE A 94 20.34 5.88 -1.46
C ILE A 94 19.13 5.69 -0.53
N PHE A 95 18.06 6.48 -0.71
CA PHE A 95 16.83 6.34 0.05
C PHE A 95 16.20 4.96 -0.12
N LYS A 96 16.13 4.46 -1.36
CA LYS A 96 15.60 3.13 -1.66
C LYS A 96 16.38 2.04 -0.92
N SER A 97 17.71 2.08 -0.98
CA SER A 97 18.57 1.12 -0.28
C SER A 97 18.40 1.20 1.25
N PHE A 98 18.31 2.40 1.82
CA PHE A 98 18.07 2.60 3.26
C PHE A 98 16.77 1.93 3.71
N PHE A 99 15.67 2.13 2.97
CA PHE A 99 14.40 1.47 3.28
C PHE A 99 14.50 -0.05 3.13
N GLU A 100 15.16 -0.56 2.09
CA GLU A 100 15.34 -2.01 1.89
C GLU A 100 16.06 -2.68 3.07
N TYR A 101 17.19 -2.11 3.52
CA TYR A 101 17.93 -2.66 4.67
C TYR A 101 17.16 -2.54 5.99
N THR A 102 16.52 -1.39 6.23
CA THR A 102 15.71 -1.17 7.44
C THR A 102 14.58 -2.19 7.53
N LEU A 103 13.93 -2.50 6.40
CA LEU A 103 12.85 -3.47 6.35
C LEU A 103 13.32 -4.90 6.55
N ILE A 104 14.44 -5.29 5.94
CA ILE A 104 15.04 -6.63 6.17
C ILE A 104 15.35 -6.78 7.66
N PHE A 105 15.95 -5.77 8.28
CA PHE A 105 16.23 -5.76 9.71
C PHE A 105 14.94 -5.92 10.55
N LEU A 106 13.89 -5.18 10.22
CA LEU A 106 12.62 -5.22 10.94
C LEU A 106 11.92 -6.59 10.81
N VAL A 107 11.96 -7.21 9.62
CA VAL A 107 11.41 -8.56 9.42
C VAL A 107 12.20 -9.59 10.22
N ILE A 108 13.53 -9.53 10.21
CA ILE A 108 14.37 -10.43 11.01
C ILE A 108 14.06 -10.27 12.50
N TYR A 109 13.95 -9.03 12.97
CA TYR A 109 13.60 -8.72 14.36
C TYR A 109 12.25 -9.32 14.75
N PHE A 110 11.18 -9.07 13.99
CA PHE A 110 9.83 -9.59 14.29
C PHE A 110 9.67 -11.11 14.15
N VAL A 111 10.57 -11.79 13.43
CA VAL A 111 10.53 -13.25 13.28
C VAL A 111 11.37 -13.94 14.35
N LEU A 112 12.48 -13.34 14.80
CA LEU A 112 13.41 -13.94 15.77
C LEU A 112 13.13 -13.53 17.22
N PHE A 113 12.40 -12.45 17.47
CA PHE A 113 12.13 -11.88 18.79
C PHE A 113 10.65 -11.55 18.95
#